data_AF-A0AAU5WHV2-F1
#
_entry.id   AF-A0AAU5WHV2-F1
#
_cell.length_a   1.000
_cell.length_b   1.000
_cell.length_c   1.000
_cell.angle_alpha   90.00
_cell.angle_beta   90.00
_cell.angle_gamma   90.00
#
_symmetry.space_group_name_H-M   'P 1'
#
loop_
_entity.id
_entity.type
_entity.pdbx_description
1 polymer ?
#
loop_
_entity_poly.entity_id
_entity_poly.type
_entity_poly.pdbx_seq_one_letter_code
_entity_poly.pdbx_strand_id
1 'polypeptide(L)'
;MASTSKPVTVAAAKVLLDECRPRPDDLVKPWLPEPADRRVLTRVGGPLDDTVRDVLTSTFGLGMDMTALGTPIMNAVFEQGLTPNLPEPMPKPDEWTRRLSALPLMHLPGEHWQYNISKDLLGVLVARVTGQSFEVFLRERIFDPLGMTNTGFHVPADQIDQDVHPGFGAGHPRLLDHAPPAIDN
;
A
#
# COMPACT_ATOMS: atom_id res chain seq x y z
N MET A 1 -8.96 -7.87 9.83
CA MET A 1 -9.24 -8.19 8.40
C MET A 1 -7.92 -8.34 7.64
N ALA A 2 -7.63 -9.54 7.15
CA ALA A 2 -6.45 -9.81 6.32
C ALA A 2 -6.71 -9.35 4.88
N SER A 3 -6.67 -10.23 3.88
CA SER A 3 -6.81 -9.84 2.47
C SER A 3 -8.17 -9.23 2.08
N THR A 4 -9.20 -9.39 2.92
CA THR A 4 -10.49 -8.73 2.75
C THR A 4 -10.44 -7.20 2.90
N SER A 5 -9.31 -6.64 3.37
CA SER A 5 -9.07 -5.18 3.35
C SER A 5 -8.76 -4.62 1.95
N LYS A 6 -8.35 -5.46 0.99
CA LYS A 6 -7.92 -5.01 -0.35
C LYS A 6 -9.06 -4.36 -1.16
N PRO A 7 -10.29 -4.92 -1.22
CA PRO A 7 -11.41 -4.25 -1.88
C PRO A 7 -11.74 -2.89 -1.24
N VAL A 8 -11.66 -2.79 0.09
CA VAL A 8 -11.88 -1.53 0.83
C VAL A 8 -10.83 -0.49 0.44
N THR A 9 -9.57 -0.91 0.30
CA THR A 9 -8.46 -0.04 -0.13
C THR A 9 -8.67 0.47 -1.56
N VAL A 10 -9.12 -0.40 -2.46
CA VAL A 10 -9.43 -0.02 -3.84
C VAL A 10 -10.64 0.94 -3.89
N ALA A 11 -11.66 0.72 -3.07
CA ALA A 11 -12.79 1.64 -2.97
C ALA A 11 -12.34 3.03 -2.51
N ALA A 12 -11.43 3.11 -1.52
CA ALA A 12 -10.86 4.37 -1.03
C ALA A 12 -10.12 5.14 -2.14
N ALA A 13 -9.27 4.44 -2.90
CA ALA A 13 -8.59 5.05 -4.04
C ALA A 13 -9.58 5.48 -5.12
N LYS A 14 -10.66 4.70 -5.37
CA LYS A 14 -11.65 5.04 -6.38
C LYS A 14 -12.46 6.30 -6.04
N VAL A 15 -12.74 6.56 -4.76
CA VAL A 15 -13.35 7.85 -4.33
C VAL A 15 -12.51 9.03 -4.83
N LEU A 16 -11.19 8.95 -4.67
CA LEU A 16 -10.25 9.97 -5.14
C LEU A 16 -10.18 10.08 -6.67
N LEU A 17 -10.24 8.94 -7.38
CA LEU A 17 -10.29 8.93 -8.85
C LEU A 17 -11.56 9.59 -9.40
N ASP A 18 -12.71 9.31 -8.77
CA ASP A 18 -13.99 9.90 -9.16
C ASP A 18 -13.99 11.43 -8.93
N GLU A 19 -13.22 11.92 -7.96
CA GLU A 19 -12.95 13.35 -7.71
C GLU A 19 -11.85 13.94 -8.60
N CYS A 20 -11.29 13.15 -9.54
CA CYS A 20 -10.17 13.54 -10.41
C CYS A 20 -8.90 13.97 -9.64
N ARG A 21 -8.65 13.37 -8.47
CA ARG A 21 -7.54 13.72 -7.58
C ARG A 21 -6.91 12.46 -6.94
N PRO A 22 -6.02 11.73 -7.60
CA PRO A 22 -5.46 11.92 -8.95
C PRO A 22 -6.29 11.27 -10.06
N ARG A 23 -5.91 11.44 -11.33
CA ARG A 23 -6.46 10.68 -12.46
C ARG A 23 -5.74 9.34 -12.61
N PRO A 24 -6.38 8.33 -13.21
CA PRO A 24 -5.74 7.01 -13.40
C PRO A 24 -4.42 7.05 -14.17
N ASP A 25 -4.29 7.94 -15.14
CA ASP A 25 -3.10 8.04 -16.01
C ASP A 25 -2.08 9.07 -15.50
N ASP A 26 -2.33 9.67 -14.32
CA ASP A 26 -1.33 10.52 -13.67
C ASP A 26 -0.16 9.65 -13.18
N LEU A 27 1.05 10.19 -13.27
CA LEU A 27 2.23 9.57 -12.67
C LEU A 27 2.09 9.57 -11.15
N VAL A 28 2.54 8.52 -10.47
CA VAL A 28 2.52 8.50 -8.99
C VAL A 28 3.57 9.41 -8.37
N LYS A 29 4.60 9.79 -9.14
CA LYS A 29 5.79 10.55 -8.70
C LYS A 29 5.51 11.79 -7.84
N PRO A 30 4.49 12.64 -8.11
CA PRO A 30 4.21 13.79 -7.27
C PRO A 30 3.88 13.42 -5.82
N TRP A 31 3.29 12.24 -5.61
CA TRP A 31 2.87 11.76 -4.29
C TRP A 31 3.78 10.66 -3.74
N LEU A 32 4.45 9.92 -4.60
CA LEU A 32 5.39 8.85 -4.28
C LEU A 32 6.69 9.11 -5.05
N PRO A 33 7.52 10.07 -4.60
CA PRO A 33 8.77 10.39 -5.28
C PRO A 33 9.84 9.30 -5.11
N GLU A 34 9.77 8.48 -4.06
CA GLU A 34 10.74 7.43 -3.77
C GLU A 34 10.82 6.38 -4.89
N PRO A 35 9.71 5.94 -5.49
CA PRO A 35 9.74 5.10 -6.69
C PRO A 35 10.46 5.69 -7.92
N ALA A 36 10.60 7.01 -8.02
CA ALA A 36 11.01 7.65 -9.27
C ALA A 36 12.49 7.40 -9.66
N ASP A 37 13.33 6.99 -8.70
CA ASP A 37 14.74 6.66 -8.94
C ASP A 37 14.99 5.15 -9.10
N ARG A 38 13.92 4.34 -9.22
CA ARG A 38 14.04 2.89 -9.42
C ARG A 38 14.76 2.59 -10.73
N ARG A 39 15.74 1.69 -10.68
CA ARG A 39 16.46 1.22 -11.85
C ARG A 39 16.11 -0.21 -12.18
N VAL A 40 15.32 -0.42 -13.24
CA VAL A 40 15.36 -1.65 -14.04
C VAL A 40 15.10 -1.30 -15.50
N LEU A 41 16.04 -1.71 -16.37
CA LEU A 41 15.86 -1.76 -17.81
C LEU A 41 15.78 -3.21 -18.23
N THR A 42 14.65 -3.63 -18.79
CA THR A 42 14.53 -4.91 -19.53
C THR A 42 14.41 -4.69 -21.04
N ARG A 43 14.02 -3.49 -21.50
CA ARG A 43 13.98 -3.09 -22.92
C ARG A 43 14.28 -1.60 -23.10
N VAL A 44 15.17 -1.29 -24.05
CA VAL A 44 15.74 0.06 -24.30
C VAL A 44 14.69 1.16 -24.62
N GLY A 45 13.43 0.82 -24.94
CA GLY A 45 12.41 1.79 -25.39
C GLY A 45 11.14 1.89 -24.54
N GLY A 46 11.09 1.28 -23.35
CA GLY A 46 9.92 1.37 -22.47
C GLY A 46 9.91 2.65 -21.62
N PRO A 47 8.72 3.20 -21.26
CA PRO A 47 8.63 4.28 -20.29
C PRO A 47 9.09 3.81 -18.89
N LEU A 48 9.72 4.71 -18.15
CA LEU A 48 10.38 4.42 -16.86
C LEU A 48 9.50 4.76 -15.64
N ASP A 49 8.32 5.34 -15.86
CA ASP A 49 7.47 5.88 -14.80
C ASP A 49 6.25 4.99 -14.53
N ASP A 50 5.93 4.80 -13.24
CA ASP A 50 4.71 4.12 -12.79
C ASP A 50 3.50 5.08 -12.83
N THR A 51 2.35 4.61 -13.31
CA THR A 51 1.08 5.35 -13.25
C THR A 51 0.21 4.93 -12.06
N VAL A 52 -0.74 5.78 -11.66
CA VAL A 52 -1.75 5.43 -10.64
C VAL A 52 -2.52 4.17 -11.04
N ARG A 53 -2.82 4.02 -12.34
CA ARG A 53 -3.45 2.83 -12.93
C ARG A 53 -2.64 1.57 -12.63
N ASP A 54 -1.32 1.59 -12.83
CA ASP A 54 -0.47 0.41 -12.62
C ASP A 54 -0.50 -0.07 -11.17
N VAL A 55 -0.56 0.84 -10.20
CA VAL A 55 -0.71 0.48 -8.79
C VAL A 55 -2.11 -0.06 -8.51
N LEU A 56 -3.15 0.53 -9.09
CA LEU A 56 -4.53 0.07 -8.95
C LEU A 56 -4.74 -1.34 -9.49
N THR A 57 -4.16 -1.64 -10.66
CA THR A 57 -4.26 -2.95 -11.33
C THR A 57 -3.24 -3.96 -10.81
N SER A 58 -2.40 -3.57 -9.85
CA SER A 58 -1.32 -4.40 -9.32
C SER A 58 -0.30 -4.84 -10.38
N THR A 59 -0.03 -3.97 -11.35
CA THR A 59 0.91 -4.20 -12.45
C THR A 59 2.16 -3.33 -12.39
N PHE A 60 2.42 -2.64 -11.28
CA PHE A 60 3.55 -1.70 -11.12
C PHE A 60 4.95 -2.36 -10.98
N GLY A 61 5.09 -3.65 -11.30
CA GLY A 61 6.40 -4.29 -11.40
C GLY A 61 7.00 -4.89 -10.12
N LEU A 62 6.38 -4.70 -8.95
CA LEU A 62 6.77 -5.36 -7.68
C LEU A 62 5.56 -5.95 -6.92
N GLY A 63 5.75 -7.07 -6.26
CA GLY A 63 4.72 -7.71 -5.47
C GLY A 63 5.14 -9.08 -4.94
N MET A 64 4.19 -9.75 -4.29
CA MET A 64 4.37 -11.10 -3.79
C MET A 64 4.16 -12.10 -4.92
N ASP A 65 5.21 -12.87 -5.21
CA ASP A 65 5.13 -14.05 -6.06
C ASP A 65 5.35 -15.32 -5.21
N MET A 66 4.24 -16.02 -4.92
CA MET A 66 4.25 -17.26 -4.14
C MET A 66 4.89 -18.43 -4.89
N THR A 67 5.08 -18.33 -6.21
CA THR A 67 5.74 -19.34 -7.04
C THR A 67 7.26 -19.13 -7.12
N ALA A 68 7.74 -17.93 -6.78
CA ALA A 68 9.14 -17.54 -6.78
C ALA A 68 9.74 -17.40 -5.36
N LEU A 69 9.13 -18.04 -4.35
CA LEU A 69 9.67 -18.07 -2.99
C LEU A 69 11.09 -18.64 -2.98
N GLY A 70 12.00 -17.99 -2.23
CA GLY A 70 13.41 -18.37 -2.17
C GLY A 70 14.30 -17.73 -3.24
N THR A 71 13.74 -17.01 -4.21
CA THR A 71 14.54 -16.18 -5.13
C THR A 71 15.17 -14.98 -4.40
N PRO A 72 16.31 -14.44 -4.89
CA PRO A 72 16.95 -13.29 -4.25
C PRO A 72 16.04 -12.08 -4.06
N ILE A 73 15.15 -11.81 -5.02
CA ILE A 73 14.23 -10.68 -4.95
C ILE A 73 13.14 -10.89 -3.89
N MET A 74 12.58 -12.11 -3.78
CA MET A 74 11.60 -12.42 -2.75
C MET A 74 12.22 -12.40 -1.36
N ASN A 75 13.46 -12.90 -1.21
CA ASN A 75 14.19 -12.82 0.05
C ASN A 75 14.43 -11.36 0.46
N ALA A 76 14.84 -10.50 -0.50
CA ALA A 76 15.01 -9.07 -0.25
C ALA A 76 13.70 -8.38 0.17
N VAL A 77 12.55 -8.75 -0.41
CA VAL A 77 11.23 -8.26 0.01
C VAL A 77 10.94 -8.58 1.48
N PHE A 78 11.25 -9.81 1.93
CA PHE A 78 11.08 -10.20 3.33
C PHE A 78 12.08 -9.51 4.25
N GLU A 79 13.37 -9.50 3.90
CA GLU A 79 14.45 -8.89 4.69
C GLU A 79 14.26 -7.37 4.88
N GLN A 80 13.66 -6.69 3.90
CA GLN A 80 13.35 -5.26 3.99
C GLN A 80 12.09 -4.98 4.85
N GLY A 81 11.35 -6.01 5.27
CA GLY A 81 10.09 -5.86 6.01
C GLY A 81 8.98 -5.25 5.17
N LEU A 82 8.94 -5.57 3.87
CA LEU A 82 7.92 -5.04 2.96
C LEU A 82 6.59 -5.79 3.03
N THR A 83 6.57 -6.92 3.73
CA THR A 83 5.38 -7.72 4.00
C THR A 83 5.17 -7.84 5.51
N PRO A 84 3.93 -8.04 5.98
CA PRO A 84 3.67 -8.26 7.40
C PRO A 84 4.49 -9.45 7.94
N ASN A 85 5.40 -9.17 8.87
CA ASN A 85 6.28 -10.16 9.47
C ASN A 85 6.10 -10.18 10.99
N LEU A 86 4.97 -10.71 11.47
CA LEU A 86 4.70 -10.77 12.91
C LEU A 86 5.81 -11.57 13.63
N PRO A 87 6.32 -11.08 14.79
CA PRO A 87 5.81 -9.97 15.60
C PRO A 87 6.42 -8.59 15.26
N GLU A 88 7.29 -8.50 14.27
CA GLU A 88 7.96 -7.25 13.92
C GLU A 88 6.96 -6.24 13.34
N PRO A 89 6.94 -5.00 13.87
CA PRO A 89 6.08 -3.96 13.34
C PRO A 89 6.56 -3.55 11.94
N MET A 90 5.60 -3.20 11.08
CA MET A 90 5.92 -2.67 9.77
C MET A 90 6.65 -1.33 9.90
N PRO A 91 7.58 -1.00 8.99
CA PRO A 91 8.15 0.35 8.92
C PRO A 91 7.06 1.40 8.71
N LYS A 92 7.34 2.66 9.11
CA LYS A 92 6.47 3.80 8.82
C LYS A 92 6.32 4.02 7.30
N PRO A 93 5.23 4.65 6.81
CA PRO A 93 4.96 4.88 5.38
C PRO A 93 6.17 5.31 4.55
N ASP A 94 6.88 6.33 5.00
CA ASP A 94 8.00 6.92 4.23
C ASP A 94 9.22 6.00 4.22
N GLU A 95 9.50 5.34 5.34
CA GLU A 95 10.58 4.37 5.42
C GLU A 95 10.27 3.11 4.60
N TRP A 96 9.01 2.66 4.62
CA TRP A 96 8.55 1.52 3.84
C TRP A 96 8.62 1.80 2.33
N THR A 97 8.14 2.98 1.88
CA THR A 97 8.22 3.40 0.48
C THR A 97 9.67 3.60 0.02
N ARG A 98 10.56 4.12 0.89
CA ARG A 98 12.00 4.19 0.64
C ARG A 98 12.62 2.80 0.44
N ARG A 99 12.33 1.85 1.33
CA ARG A 99 12.81 0.45 1.22
C ARG A 99 12.27 -0.25 -0.02
N LEU A 100 10.98 -0.07 -0.31
CA LEU A 100 10.35 -0.61 -1.51
C LEU A 100 11.07 -0.12 -2.77
N SER A 101 11.48 1.15 -2.78
CA SER A 101 12.11 1.78 -3.95
C SER A 101 13.60 1.49 -4.08
N ALA A 102 14.23 0.93 -3.06
CA ALA A 102 15.59 0.41 -3.15
C ALA A 102 15.67 -0.94 -3.88
N LEU A 103 14.54 -1.63 -4.07
CA LEU A 103 14.49 -2.92 -4.76
C LEU A 103 14.35 -2.74 -6.28
N PRO A 104 15.04 -3.56 -7.09
CA PRO A 104 14.80 -3.60 -8.53
C PRO A 104 13.42 -4.17 -8.83
N LEU A 105 12.76 -3.67 -9.87
CA LEU A 105 11.50 -4.22 -10.38
C LEU A 105 11.68 -5.68 -10.84
N MET A 106 10.67 -6.51 -10.57
CA MET A 106 10.60 -7.90 -11.06
C MET A 106 10.14 -7.95 -12.51
N HIS A 107 9.27 -7.02 -12.91
CA HIS A 107 8.68 -6.92 -14.24
C HIS A 107 8.50 -5.45 -14.63
N LEU A 108 8.35 -5.16 -15.92
CA LEU A 108 7.98 -3.81 -16.33
C LEU A 108 6.57 -3.45 -15.84
N PRO A 109 6.31 -2.17 -15.54
CA PRO A 109 4.96 -1.69 -15.26
C PRO A 109 4.01 -2.06 -16.41
N GLY A 110 2.86 -2.62 -16.07
CA GLY A 110 1.81 -3.02 -17.01
C GLY A 110 1.94 -4.44 -17.58
N GLU A 111 3.09 -5.11 -17.48
CA GLU A 111 3.30 -6.42 -18.11
C GLU A 111 2.78 -7.60 -17.26
N HIS A 112 2.94 -7.54 -15.95
CA HIS A 112 2.62 -8.66 -15.04
C HIS A 112 1.84 -8.19 -13.83
N TRP A 113 0.80 -8.96 -13.47
CA TRP A 113 0.07 -8.78 -12.24
C TRP A 113 0.82 -9.41 -11.06
N GLN A 114 0.96 -8.67 -9.96
CA GLN A 114 1.63 -9.16 -8.75
C GLN A 114 0.83 -8.84 -7.50
N TYR A 115 0.83 -9.73 -6.51
CA TYR A 115 -0.07 -9.62 -5.38
C TYR A 115 0.46 -8.73 -4.26
N ASN A 116 -0.47 -8.21 -3.45
CA ASN A 116 -0.24 -7.58 -2.14
C ASN A 116 0.36 -6.17 -2.15
N ILE A 117 1.64 -6.01 -2.48
CA ILE A 117 2.42 -4.78 -2.21
C ILE A 117 1.79 -3.53 -2.85
N SER A 118 1.12 -3.69 -3.99
CA SER A 118 0.39 -2.60 -4.65
C SER A 118 -0.70 -1.98 -3.75
N LYS A 119 -1.34 -2.77 -2.89
CA LYS A 119 -2.43 -2.30 -2.02
C LYS A 119 -1.90 -1.53 -0.82
N ASP A 120 -0.77 -1.94 -0.27
CA ASP A 120 -0.07 -1.19 0.76
C ASP A 120 0.39 0.18 0.20
N LEU A 121 0.91 0.19 -1.03
CA LEU A 121 1.31 1.41 -1.72
C LEU A 121 0.11 2.35 -2.01
N LEU A 122 -1.06 1.82 -2.37
CA LEU A 122 -2.29 2.62 -2.52
C LEU A 122 -2.71 3.29 -1.21
N GLY A 123 -2.59 2.61 -0.08
CA GLY A 123 -2.90 3.20 1.22
C GLY A 123 -2.01 4.40 1.53
N VAL A 124 -0.72 4.30 1.23
CA VAL A 124 0.23 5.41 1.36
C VAL A 124 -0.10 6.55 0.39
N LEU A 125 -0.44 6.23 -0.86
CA LEU A 125 -0.85 7.21 -1.86
C LEU A 125 -2.07 8.02 -1.40
N VAL A 126 -3.12 7.35 -0.94
CA VAL A 126 -4.34 8.00 -0.41
C VAL A 126 -4.00 8.94 0.74
N ALA A 127 -3.19 8.48 1.68
CA ALA A 127 -2.79 9.29 2.84
C ALA A 127 -2.03 10.56 2.41
N ARG A 128 -1.10 10.45 1.44
CA ARG A 128 -0.33 11.59 0.93
C ARG A 128 -1.17 12.56 0.10
N VAL A 129 -2.05 12.05 -0.77
CA VAL A 129 -2.95 12.88 -1.60
C VAL A 129 -3.90 13.71 -0.73
N THR A 130 -4.32 13.14 0.40
CA THR A 130 -5.35 13.73 1.26
C THR A 130 -4.80 14.52 2.44
N GLY A 131 -3.52 14.34 2.79
CA GLY A 131 -2.88 14.98 3.93
C GLY A 131 -3.34 14.44 5.30
N GLN A 132 -4.04 13.30 5.31
CA GLN A 132 -4.56 12.65 6.52
C GLN A 132 -4.17 11.18 6.57
N SER A 133 -4.32 10.52 7.72
CA SER A 133 -4.04 9.08 7.80
C SER A 133 -5.07 8.29 6.98
N PHE A 134 -4.62 7.15 6.44
CA PHE A 134 -5.50 6.29 5.66
C PHE A 134 -6.68 5.77 6.49
N GLU A 135 -6.47 5.51 7.79
CA GLU A 135 -7.55 5.14 8.72
C GLU A 135 -8.61 6.23 8.86
N VAL A 136 -8.22 7.50 9.03
CA VAL A 136 -9.17 8.61 9.13
C VAL A 136 -9.93 8.76 7.82
N PHE A 137 -9.24 8.73 6.68
CA PHE A 137 -9.88 8.79 5.37
C PHE A 137 -10.91 7.68 5.18
N LEU A 138 -10.56 6.43 5.51
CA LEU A 138 -11.48 5.30 5.41
C LEU A 138 -12.70 5.47 6.29
N ARG A 139 -12.52 5.94 7.54
CA ARG A 139 -13.63 6.19 8.45
C ARG A 139 -14.58 7.23 7.88
N GLU A 140 -14.08 8.40 7.53
CA GLU A 140 -14.91 9.52 7.07
C GLU A 140 -15.58 9.27 5.71
N ARG A 141 -14.88 8.58 4.80
CA ARG A 141 -15.30 8.48 3.39
C ARG A 141 -15.95 7.16 3.03
N ILE A 142 -15.76 6.11 3.82
CA ILE A 142 -16.32 4.78 3.56
C ILE A 142 -17.13 4.28 4.74
N PHE A 143 -16.55 4.20 5.93
CA PHE A 143 -17.19 3.50 7.04
C PHE A 143 -18.38 4.28 7.62
N ASP A 144 -18.23 5.57 7.90
CA ASP A 144 -19.30 6.38 8.47
C ASP A 144 -20.50 6.52 7.51
N PRO A 145 -20.31 6.80 6.20
CA PRO A 145 -21.43 6.86 5.25
C PRO A 145 -22.17 5.53 5.07
N LEU A 146 -21.50 4.40 5.28
CA LEU A 146 -22.07 3.06 5.17
C LEU A 146 -22.52 2.48 6.52
N GLY A 147 -22.39 3.23 7.63
CA GLY A 147 -22.74 2.78 8.98
C GLY A 147 -21.86 1.64 9.52
N MET A 148 -20.63 1.49 9.03
CA MET A 148 -19.71 0.40 9.37
C MET A 148 -18.92 0.66 10.67
N THR A 149 -19.60 0.86 11.80
CA THR A 149 -18.99 1.29 13.08
C THR A 149 -18.02 0.30 13.72
N ASN A 150 -18.08 -0.99 13.33
CA ASN A 150 -17.22 -2.05 13.86
C ASN A 150 -16.13 -2.48 12.86
N THR A 151 -15.82 -1.64 11.88
CA THR A 151 -14.74 -1.88 10.90
C THR A 151 -13.61 -0.89 11.15
N GLY A 152 -12.41 -1.41 11.41
CA GLY A 152 -11.23 -0.59 11.66
C GLY A 152 -9.94 -1.41 11.61
N PHE A 153 -8.81 -0.73 11.73
CA PHE A 153 -7.49 -1.37 11.81
C PHE A 153 -7.23 -1.98 13.19
N HIS A 154 -7.91 -1.44 14.21
CA HIS A 154 -7.82 -1.85 15.59
C HIS A 154 -9.18 -2.29 16.12
N VAL A 155 -9.16 -3.27 17.02
CA VAL A 155 -10.33 -3.58 17.85
C VAL A 155 -10.34 -2.57 19.00
N PRO A 156 -11.42 -1.81 19.21
CA PRO A 156 -11.55 -0.92 20.37
C PRO A 156 -11.32 -1.69 21.67
N ALA A 157 -10.63 -1.08 22.64
CA ALA A 157 -10.24 -1.77 23.87
C ALA A 157 -11.43 -2.30 24.69
N ASP A 158 -12.60 -1.70 24.53
CA ASP A 158 -13.88 -2.08 25.12
C ASP A 158 -14.62 -3.21 24.36
N GLN A 159 -14.10 -3.64 23.21
CA GLN A 159 -14.63 -4.74 22.38
C GLN A 159 -13.68 -5.95 22.28
N ILE A 160 -12.58 -5.96 23.04
CA ILE A 160 -11.66 -7.10 23.11
C ILE A 160 -12.28 -8.16 24.03
N ASP A 161 -13.12 -9.02 23.47
CA ASP A 161 -13.47 -10.29 24.11
C ASP A 161 -12.33 -11.32 23.89
N GLN A 162 -12.20 -12.32 24.76
CA GLN A 162 -11.04 -13.24 24.77
C GLN A 162 -10.91 -14.14 23.52
N ASP A 163 -11.81 -14.02 22.55
CA ASP A 163 -11.86 -14.79 21.31
C ASP A 163 -11.08 -14.15 20.14
N VAL A 164 -10.37 -13.04 20.36
CA VAL A 164 -9.47 -12.48 19.32
C VAL A 164 -8.22 -13.35 19.21
N HIS A 165 -8.09 -14.08 18.09
CA HIS A 165 -6.91 -14.87 17.76
C HIS A 165 -5.62 -14.08 18.05
N PRO A 166 -4.65 -14.61 18.84
CA PRO A 166 -3.55 -13.83 19.42
C PRO A 166 -2.62 -13.13 18.41
N GLY A 167 -2.64 -13.55 17.13
CA GLY A 167 -1.96 -12.84 16.04
C GLY A 167 -2.64 -11.56 15.51
N PHE A 168 -3.85 -11.22 15.99
CA PHE A 168 -4.62 -10.07 15.54
C PHE A 168 -5.08 -9.14 16.70
N GLY A 169 -4.78 -9.49 17.96
CA GLY A 169 -5.34 -8.86 19.16
C GLY A 169 -4.44 -7.89 19.93
N ALA A 170 -3.24 -7.57 19.46
CA ALA A 170 -2.41 -6.54 20.08
C ALA A 170 -2.14 -5.42 19.06
N GLY A 171 -2.36 -4.18 19.48
CA GLY A 171 -2.18 -2.95 18.68
C GLY A 171 -0.75 -2.75 18.20
N HIS A 172 -0.33 -3.56 17.24
CA HIS A 172 0.91 -3.37 16.52
C HIS A 172 0.68 -2.33 15.42
N PRO A 173 1.47 -1.24 15.42
CA PRO A 173 1.34 -0.21 14.41
C PRO A 173 1.53 -0.84 13.02
N ARG A 174 0.50 -0.72 12.21
CA ARG A 174 0.53 -1.06 10.80
C ARG A 174 1.03 0.13 10.01
N LEU A 175 1.54 -0.17 8.82
CA LEU A 175 2.02 0.81 7.86
C LEU A 175 1.08 2.02 7.73
N LEU A 176 -0.23 1.81 7.75
CA LEU A 176 -1.25 2.80 7.38
C LEU A 176 -1.82 3.60 8.57
N ASP A 177 -1.33 3.36 9.78
CA ASP A 177 -1.84 3.98 11.01
C ASP A 177 -1.29 5.40 11.25
N HIS A 178 -0.26 5.78 10.49
CA HIS A 178 0.37 7.08 10.57
C HIS A 178 0.14 7.87 9.29
N ALA A 179 -0.29 9.13 9.43
CA ALA A 179 -0.28 10.06 8.32
C ALA A 179 1.18 10.35 7.94
N PRO A 180 1.59 10.11 6.69
CA PRO A 180 2.84 10.68 6.18
C PRO A 180 2.71 12.21 6.15
N PRO A 181 3.82 12.96 6.22
CA PRO A 181 3.80 14.40 6.03
C PRO A 181 3.13 14.73 4.68
N ALA A 182 2.29 15.75 4.66
CA ALA A 182 1.68 16.23 3.42
C ALA A 182 2.78 16.66 2.46
N ILE A 183 2.65 16.27 1.19
CA ILE A 183 3.51 16.80 0.13
C ILE A 183 2.90 18.15 -0.27
N ASP A 184 3.58 19.24 0.07
CA ASP A 184 3.24 20.56 -0.46
C ASP A 184 3.52 20.56 -1.97
N ASN A 185 2.47 20.79 -2.76
CA ASN A 185 2.52 20.91 -4.23
C ASN A 185 2.86 22.34 -4.65
#